data_AF-A0A812K2Q3-F1
#
_entry.id   AF-A0A812K2Q3-F1
#
_cell.length_a   1.000
_cell.length_b   1.000
_cell.length_c   1.000
_cell.angle_alpha   90.00
_cell.angle_beta   90.00
_cell.angle_gamma   90.00
#
_symmetry.space_group_name_H-M   'P 1'
#
loop_
_entity.id
_entity.type
_entity.pdbx_description
1 polymer ?
#
loop_
_entity_poly.entity_id
_entity_poly.type
_entity_poly.pdbx_seq_one_letter_code
_entity_poly.pdbx_strand_id
1 'polypeptide(L)'
;MDVLEAKVDTQQSQYNELMQQVREMGDRVHMLESRGGNEGGRGVDRRLTLIFGGWPAQTRRGTILGQLEQAIQALGLAAEFDQAPFTTGPRRSVAMANFVSRAHEKDGDVRVRMMKVLQTTNNAKVELQGGVKSLWCSFSRSPLERGRAAVAAVVKKAVMRHASHRAADLDVEYSSGSTWIREDQLSGMGQPPDQIRRAKTLETKAGAAWLDVHTLAKWLETDRSVVEALIEEHRF
;
A
#
# COMPACT_ATOMS: atom_id res chain seq x y z
N MET A 1 16.05 -24.33 29.89
CA MET A 1 16.16 -24.17 28.42
C MET A 1 14.79 -23.91 27.78
N ASP A 2 13.70 -23.88 28.56
CA ASP A 2 12.32 -24.01 28.05
C ASP A 2 11.61 -22.72 27.59
N VAL A 3 12.10 -21.53 27.96
CA VAL A 3 11.38 -20.27 27.65
C VAL A 3 11.60 -19.80 26.21
N LEU A 4 12.74 -20.16 25.61
CA LEU A 4 13.01 -19.84 24.20
C LEU A 4 12.24 -20.78 23.26
N GLU A 5 12.20 -22.08 23.55
CA GLU A 5 11.43 -23.05 22.76
C GLU A 5 9.93 -22.71 22.76
N ALA A 6 9.37 -22.42 23.94
CA ALA A 6 7.95 -22.03 24.04
C ALA A 6 7.61 -20.75 23.24
N LYS A 7 8.53 -19.77 23.19
CA LYS A 7 8.34 -18.55 22.39
C LYS A 7 8.44 -18.81 20.89
N VAL A 8 9.36 -19.67 20.47
CA VAL A 8 9.52 -20.08 19.07
C VAL A 8 8.29 -20.85 18.61
N ASP A 9 7.78 -21.78 19.42
CA ASP A 9 6.57 -22.56 19.11
C ASP A 9 5.32 -21.69 19.02
N THR A 10 5.21 -20.68 19.89
CA THR A 10 4.11 -19.72 19.86
C THR A 10 4.16 -18.86 18.60
N GLN A 11 5.36 -18.37 18.22
CA GLN A 11 5.54 -17.59 16.98
C GLN A 11 5.28 -18.44 15.74
N GLN A 12 5.73 -19.69 15.74
CA GLN A 12 5.51 -20.63 14.64
C GLN A 12 4.03 -20.96 14.48
N SER A 13 3.30 -21.11 15.58
CA SER A 13 1.85 -21.37 15.58
C SER A 13 1.06 -20.16 15.06
N GLN A 14 1.39 -18.96 15.53
CA GLN A 14 0.79 -17.71 15.03
C GLN A 14 1.07 -17.50 13.54
N TYR A 15 2.28 -17.82 13.09
CA TYR A 15 2.63 -17.79 11.67
C TYR A 15 1.76 -18.77 10.88
N ASN A 16 1.64 -20.01 11.33
CA ASN A 16 0.82 -21.02 10.65
C ASN A 16 -0.66 -20.64 10.57
N GLU A 17 -1.25 -20.11 11.66
CA GLU A 17 -2.63 -19.62 11.68
C GLU A 17 -2.84 -18.46 10.69
N LEU A 18 -1.91 -17.50 10.66
CA LEU A 18 -1.98 -16.38 9.72
C LEU A 18 -1.90 -16.86 8.27
N MET A 19 -1.02 -17.82 7.98
CA MET A 19 -0.87 -18.38 6.63
C MET A 19 -2.12 -19.15 6.20
N GLN A 20 -2.78 -19.85 7.14
CA GLN A 20 -4.05 -20.53 6.88
C GLN A 20 -5.17 -19.53 6.59
N GLN A 21 -5.28 -18.45 7.36
CA GLN A 21 -6.25 -17.38 7.11
C GLN A 21 -6.02 -16.69 5.76
N VAL A 22 -4.76 -16.45 5.37
CA VAL A 22 -4.40 -15.87 4.07
C VAL A 22 -4.86 -16.78 2.92
N ARG A 23 -4.70 -18.10 3.09
CA ARG A 23 -5.15 -19.09 2.09
C ARG A 23 -6.67 -19.06 1.94
N GLU A 24 -7.39 -19.17 3.05
CA GLU A 24 -8.86 -19.13 3.06
C GLU A 24 -9.42 -17.82 2.50
N MET A 25 -8.77 -16.70 2.78
CA MET A 25 -9.15 -15.39 2.24
C MET A 25 -8.84 -15.29 0.75
N GLY A 26 -7.73 -15.88 0.30
CA GLY A 26 -7.41 -16.05 -1.11
C GLY A 26 -8.49 -16.82 -1.87
N ASP A 27 -8.97 -17.92 -1.29
CA ASP A 27 -10.00 -18.80 -1.86
C ASP A 27 -11.36 -18.08 -1.95
N ARG A 28 -11.74 -17.34 -0.89
CA ARG A 28 -12.96 -16.53 -0.89
C ARG A 28 -12.93 -15.44 -1.95
N VAL A 29 -11.81 -14.76 -2.12
CA VAL A 29 -11.62 -13.73 -3.16
C VAL A 29 -11.73 -14.35 -4.55
N HIS A 30 -11.07 -15.50 -4.79
CA HIS A 30 -11.14 -16.21 -6.07
C HIS A 30 -12.57 -16.67 -6.41
N MET A 31 -13.31 -17.17 -5.42
CA MET A 31 -14.71 -17.61 -5.59
C MET A 31 -15.66 -16.45 -5.93
N LEU A 32 -15.47 -15.28 -5.30
CA LEU A 32 -16.23 -14.08 -5.60
C LEU A 32 -15.92 -13.53 -7.00
N GLU A 33 -14.68 -13.70 -7.46
CA GLU A 33 -14.22 -13.18 -8.75
C GLU A 33 -14.61 -14.08 -9.93
N SER A 34 -14.71 -15.39 -9.70
CA SER A 34 -15.28 -16.34 -10.67
C SER A 34 -16.76 -16.05 -10.95
N ARG A 35 -17.45 -15.38 -10.02
CA ARG A 35 -18.85 -14.96 -10.14
C ARG A 35 -19.03 -13.53 -10.68
N GLY A 36 -17.99 -12.69 -10.62
CA GLY A 36 -18.04 -11.27 -10.97
C GLY A 36 -17.23 -10.93 -12.22
N GLY A 37 -17.31 -11.78 -13.25
CA GLY A 37 -16.52 -11.70 -14.48
C GLY A 37 -16.36 -10.27 -15.00
N ASN A 38 -15.16 -9.72 -14.82
CA ASN A 38 -14.74 -8.51 -15.49
C ASN A 38 -13.71 -8.93 -16.55
N GLU A 39 -14.19 -9.21 -17.76
CA GLU A 39 -13.42 -9.53 -18.98
C GLU A 39 -12.64 -8.31 -19.50
N GLY A 40 -11.90 -7.64 -18.63
CA GLY A 40 -11.18 -6.40 -18.90
C GLY A 40 -9.67 -6.56 -18.88
N GLY A 41 -9.13 -7.40 -19.77
CA GLY A 41 -7.74 -7.31 -20.22
C GLY A 41 -6.86 -8.53 -19.91
N ARG A 42 -6.28 -9.09 -20.99
CA ARG A 42 -5.12 -10.00 -20.98
C ARG A 42 -3.88 -9.25 -20.45
N GLY A 43 -3.89 -8.86 -19.18
CA GLY A 43 -2.76 -8.28 -18.47
C GLY A 43 -2.31 -9.21 -17.35
N VAL A 44 -1.05 -9.11 -16.95
CA VAL A 44 -0.52 -9.74 -15.74
C VAL A 44 -1.49 -9.48 -14.57
N ASP A 45 -1.89 -10.54 -13.85
CA ASP A 45 -2.75 -10.39 -12.69
C ASP A 45 -2.03 -9.54 -11.65
N ARG A 46 -2.47 -8.29 -11.51
CA ARG A 46 -1.88 -7.30 -10.59
C ARG A 46 -1.99 -7.74 -9.14
N ARG A 47 -2.88 -8.67 -8.80
CA ARG A 47 -3.00 -9.25 -7.47
C ARG A 47 -1.80 -10.14 -7.13
N LEU A 48 -1.15 -10.69 -8.16
CA LEU A 48 0.10 -11.44 -8.07
C LEU A 48 1.31 -10.55 -8.37
N THR A 49 1.30 -9.32 -7.86
CA THR A 49 2.42 -8.39 -8.02
C THR A 49 2.80 -7.78 -6.67
N LEU A 50 4.09 -7.87 -6.33
CA LEU A 50 4.68 -7.15 -5.21
C LEU A 50 5.36 -5.87 -5.70
N ILE A 51 5.24 -4.82 -4.91
CA ILE A 51 5.90 -3.53 -5.09
C ILE A 51 6.96 -3.40 -4.00
N PHE A 52 8.18 -3.07 -4.41
CA PHE A 52 9.29 -2.79 -3.53
C PHE A 52 9.61 -1.30 -3.58
N GLY A 53 9.89 -0.69 -2.44
CA GLY A 53 10.24 0.72 -2.35
C GLY A 53 11.19 1.02 -1.20
N GLY A 54 11.53 2.30 -1.06
CA GLY A 54 12.52 2.79 -0.09
C GLY A 54 13.48 3.81 -0.72
N TRP A 55 13.55 3.82 -2.04
CA TRP A 55 14.34 4.79 -2.82
C TRP A 55 13.69 6.16 -2.90
N PRO A 56 14.49 7.24 -3.01
CA PRO A 56 13.98 8.57 -3.33
C PRO A 56 13.34 8.60 -4.72
N ALA A 57 12.50 9.61 -4.94
CA ALA A 57 12.01 9.93 -6.27
C ALA A 57 13.19 10.13 -7.24
N GLN A 58 13.00 9.76 -8.50
CA GLN A 58 13.98 9.90 -9.58
C GLN A 58 15.24 9.02 -9.49
N THR A 59 15.27 7.98 -8.63
CA THR A 59 16.37 7.02 -8.58
C THR A 59 16.49 6.24 -9.90
N ARG A 60 17.72 6.05 -10.39
CA ARG A 60 17.98 5.35 -11.67
C ARG A 60 17.57 3.88 -11.57
N ARG A 61 16.97 3.35 -12.63
CA ARG A 61 16.57 1.94 -12.75
C ARG A 61 17.69 0.96 -12.35
N GLY A 62 18.91 1.17 -12.84
CA GLY A 62 20.03 0.28 -12.55
C GLY A 62 20.37 0.21 -11.06
N THR A 63 20.30 1.34 -10.35
CA THR A 63 20.50 1.41 -8.91
C THR A 63 19.40 0.66 -8.16
N ILE A 64 18.13 0.88 -8.52
CA ILE A 64 16.98 0.23 -7.90
C ILE A 64 17.09 -1.29 -8.06
N LEU A 65 17.26 -1.77 -9.30
CA LEU A 65 17.26 -3.20 -9.58
C LEU A 65 18.50 -3.89 -9.01
N GLY A 66 19.67 -3.28 -9.09
CA GLY A 66 20.89 -3.84 -8.51
C GLY A 66 20.84 -3.94 -6.98
N GLN A 67 20.35 -2.90 -6.29
CA GLN A 67 20.19 -2.95 -4.84
C GLN A 67 19.10 -3.94 -4.41
N LEU A 68 17.99 -4.01 -5.16
CA LEU A 68 16.92 -4.98 -4.87
C LEU A 68 17.40 -6.41 -5.07
N GLU A 69 18.15 -6.70 -6.13
CA GLU A 69 18.72 -8.01 -6.38
C GLU A 69 19.67 -8.42 -5.25
N GLN A 70 20.56 -7.53 -4.82
CA GLN A 70 21.44 -7.77 -3.67
C GLN A 70 20.65 -8.08 -2.40
N ALA A 71 19.57 -7.33 -2.14
CA ALA A 71 18.71 -7.59 -0.98
C ALA A 71 17.98 -8.94 -1.07
N ILE A 72 17.45 -9.30 -2.25
CA ILE A 72 16.78 -10.60 -2.47
C ILE A 72 17.75 -11.76 -2.21
N GLN A 73 19.00 -11.65 -2.67
CA GLN A 73 20.04 -12.65 -2.43
C GLN A 73 20.41 -12.72 -0.94
N ALA A 74 20.68 -11.56 -0.31
CA ALA A 74 21.07 -11.49 1.10
C ALA A 74 19.97 -12.02 2.05
N LEU A 75 18.69 -11.84 1.69
CA LEU A 75 17.56 -12.34 2.45
C LEU A 75 17.19 -13.81 2.12
N GLY A 76 17.91 -14.47 1.20
CA GLY A 76 17.63 -15.84 0.80
C GLY A 76 16.29 -16.02 0.09
N LEU A 77 15.78 -14.97 -0.56
CA LEU A 77 14.46 -14.95 -1.20
C LEU A 77 14.49 -15.31 -2.68
N ALA A 78 15.67 -15.52 -3.28
CA ALA A 78 15.82 -15.71 -4.73
C ALA A 78 14.92 -16.83 -5.30
N ALA A 79 14.77 -17.94 -4.58
CA ALA A 79 13.93 -19.07 -5.00
C ALA A 79 12.43 -18.77 -5.02
N GLU A 80 12.00 -17.69 -4.35
CA GLU A 80 10.60 -17.29 -4.28
C GLU A 80 10.15 -16.46 -5.48
N PHE A 81 11.07 -15.94 -6.30
CA PHE A 81 10.73 -15.10 -7.46
C PHE A 81 10.69 -15.94 -8.74
N ASP A 82 9.63 -15.78 -9.53
CA ASP A 82 9.48 -16.47 -10.82
C ASP A 82 10.12 -15.69 -11.98
N GLN A 83 10.26 -14.36 -11.79
CA GLN A 83 10.79 -13.42 -12.77
C GLN A 83 11.61 -12.37 -12.06
N ALA A 84 12.58 -11.79 -12.79
CA ALA A 84 13.38 -10.69 -12.27
C ALA A 84 12.50 -9.45 -11.99
N PRO A 85 12.69 -8.75 -10.86
CA PRO A 85 12.04 -7.48 -10.61
C PRO A 85 12.34 -6.45 -11.71
N PHE A 86 11.40 -5.54 -11.96
CA PHE A 86 11.50 -4.53 -13.00
C PHE A 86 10.97 -3.17 -12.54
N THR A 87 11.24 -2.14 -13.34
CA THR A 87 10.70 -0.79 -13.14
C THR A 87 10.05 -0.30 -14.43
N THR A 88 8.95 0.44 -14.34
CA THR A 88 8.19 0.94 -15.51
C THR A 88 8.81 2.16 -16.21
N GLY A 89 10.11 2.43 -16.01
CA GLY A 89 10.80 3.54 -16.66
C GLY A 89 12.26 3.70 -16.20
N PRO A 90 12.98 4.69 -16.74
CA PRO A 90 14.42 4.86 -16.48
C PRO A 90 14.72 5.40 -15.07
N ARG A 91 13.75 6.10 -14.46
CA ARG A 91 13.85 6.68 -13.12
C ARG A 91 12.54 6.51 -12.36
N ARG A 92 12.60 5.93 -11.17
CA ARG A 92 11.44 5.62 -10.30
C ARG A 92 11.86 5.70 -8.83
N SER A 93 10.91 5.48 -7.93
CA SER A 93 11.15 5.26 -6.49
C SER A 93 10.80 3.83 -6.05
N VAL A 94 10.36 2.99 -6.98
CA VAL A 94 9.84 1.65 -6.72
C VAL A 94 10.20 0.68 -7.85
N ALA A 95 10.26 -0.61 -7.50
CA ALA A 95 10.32 -1.74 -8.42
C ALA A 95 9.12 -2.66 -8.21
N MET A 96 8.86 -3.52 -9.19
CA MET A 96 7.74 -4.45 -9.22
C MET A 96 8.26 -5.86 -9.47
N ALA A 97 7.64 -6.87 -8.87
CA ALA A 97 7.89 -8.27 -9.17
C ALA A 97 6.55 -8.99 -9.37
N ASN A 98 6.40 -9.64 -10.52
CA ASN A 98 5.22 -10.42 -10.84
C ASN A 98 5.44 -11.87 -10.41
N PHE A 99 4.40 -12.48 -9.87
CA PHE A 99 4.36 -13.86 -9.44
C PHE A 99 3.40 -14.62 -10.34
N VAL A 100 3.67 -15.90 -10.54
CA VAL A 100 2.79 -16.80 -11.28
C VAL A 100 2.56 -18.06 -10.45
N SER A 101 1.38 -18.66 -10.61
CA SER A 101 1.11 -19.98 -10.04
C SER A 101 2.01 -21.02 -10.68
N ARG A 102 2.85 -21.66 -9.88
CA ARG A 102 3.69 -22.79 -10.30
C ARG A 102 2.84 -24.04 -10.44
N ALA A 103 3.27 -24.98 -11.29
CA ALA A 103 2.50 -26.19 -11.57
C ALA A 103 2.23 -27.08 -10.33
N HIS A 104 3.04 -26.98 -9.28
CA HIS A 104 2.89 -27.73 -8.03
C HIS A 104 2.17 -26.94 -6.92
N GLU A 105 1.85 -25.66 -7.16
CA GLU A 105 1.15 -24.81 -6.20
C GLU A 105 -0.35 -25.05 -6.33
N LYS A 106 -1.03 -25.22 -5.19
CA LYS A 106 -2.49 -25.21 -5.12
C LYS A 106 -3.00 -23.78 -5.03
N ASP A 107 -4.32 -23.63 -5.14
CA ASP A 107 -4.98 -22.35 -4.91
C ASP A 107 -4.54 -21.74 -3.55
N GLY A 108 -4.20 -20.45 -3.60
CA GLY A 108 -3.68 -19.67 -2.47
C GLY A 108 -2.17 -19.79 -2.19
N ASP A 109 -1.47 -20.83 -2.68
CA ASP A 109 -0.04 -21.05 -2.36
C ASP A 109 0.86 -19.93 -2.90
N VAL A 110 0.51 -19.32 -4.04
CA VAL A 110 1.23 -18.14 -4.57
C VAL A 110 1.15 -16.97 -3.59
N ARG A 111 -0.03 -16.73 -3.00
CA ARG A 111 -0.19 -15.64 -2.02
C ARG A 111 0.58 -15.92 -0.75
N VAL A 112 0.60 -17.18 -0.30
CA VAL A 112 1.43 -17.64 0.83
C VAL A 112 2.91 -17.32 0.53
N ARG A 113 3.41 -17.68 -0.65
CA ARG A 113 4.79 -17.34 -1.08
C ARG A 113 5.05 -15.83 -1.14
N MET A 114 4.13 -15.06 -1.71
CA MET A 114 4.24 -13.60 -1.73
C MET A 114 4.24 -12.98 -0.33
N MET A 115 3.44 -13.51 0.59
CA MET A 115 3.39 -13.07 1.99
C MET A 115 4.72 -13.32 2.70
N LYS A 116 5.34 -14.48 2.46
CA LYS A 116 6.69 -14.77 2.97
C LYS A 116 7.68 -13.71 2.50
N VAL A 117 7.74 -13.43 1.19
CA VAL A 117 8.62 -12.38 0.63
C VAL A 117 8.35 -11.02 1.29
N LEU A 118 7.08 -10.64 1.42
CA LEU A 118 6.67 -9.36 2.01
C LEU A 118 7.12 -9.25 3.48
N GLN A 119 6.83 -10.26 4.29
CA GLN A 119 7.14 -10.26 5.72
C GLN A 119 8.65 -10.28 5.95
N THR A 120 9.38 -11.15 5.26
CA THR A 120 10.85 -11.22 5.36
C THR A 120 11.49 -9.88 4.98
N THR A 121 11.04 -9.27 3.88
CA THR A 121 11.56 -7.96 3.44
C THR A 121 11.31 -6.87 4.48
N ASN A 122 10.06 -6.74 4.95
CA ASN A 122 9.67 -5.66 5.86
C ASN A 122 10.30 -5.81 7.25
N ASN A 123 10.46 -7.05 7.73
CA ASN A 123 11.05 -7.32 9.05
C ASN A 123 12.57 -7.11 9.07
N ALA A 124 13.24 -7.32 7.93
CA ALA A 124 14.68 -7.16 7.83
C ALA A 124 15.16 -5.69 7.91
N LYS A 125 14.27 -4.72 7.67
CA LYS A 125 14.56 -3.27 7.74
C LYS A 125 15.83 -2.87 6.97
N VAL A 126 16.10 -3.52 5.84
CA VAL A 126 17.32 -3.32 5.05
C VAL A 126 17.48 -1.85 4.67
N GLU A 127 18.61 -1.25 5.02
CA GLU A 127 18.91 0.13 4.64
C GLU A 127 19.45 0.16 3.20
N LEU A 128 18.84 1.00 2.37
CA LEU A 128 19.26 1.19 0.99
C LEU A 128 20.24 2.35 0.93
N GLN A 129 21.35 2.18 0.20
CA GLN A 129 22.31 3.27 0.01
C GLN A 129 21.63 4.43 -0.74
N GLY A 130 21.58 5.60 -0.09
CA GLY A 130 20.85 6.77 -0.59
C GLY A 130 19.32 6.64 -0.52
N GLY A 131 18.81 5.64 0.19
CA GLY A 131 17.39 5.45 0.47
C GLY A 131 16.84 6.52 1.40
N VAL A 132 15.55 6.81 1.24
CA VAL A 132 14.80 7.70 2.16
C VAL A 132 14.09 6.91 3.26
N LYS A 133 13.95 5.60 3.07
CA LYS A 133 13.37 4.63 4.01
C LYS A 133 14.09 3.29 3.85
N SER A 134 14.00 2.43 4.86
CA SER A 134 14.32 1.02 4.71
C SER A 134 13.53 0.41 3.55
N LEU A 135 14.11 -0.61 2.92
CA LEU A 135 13.45 -1.42 1.90
C LEU A 135 12.13 -1.95 2.47
N TRP A 136 11.06 -1.70 1.75
CA TRP A 136 9.73 -2.19 2.09
C TRP A 136 9.10 -2.88 0.89
N CYS A 137 8.17 -3.78 1.17
CA CYS A 137 7.41 -4.55 0.21
C CYS A 137 5.91 -4.48 0.54
N SER A 138 5.08 -4.36 -0.49
CA SER A 138 3.62 -4.43 -0.36
C SER A 138 3.00 -5.06 -1.60
N PHE A 139 1.77 -5.56 -1.49
CA PHE A 139 0.98 -5.90 -2.67
C PHE A 139 0.72 -4.68 -3.54
N SER A 140 0.70 -4.90 -4.85
CA SER A 140 0.24 -3.90 -5.82
C SER A 140 -1.25 -3.64 -5.63
N ARG A 141 -1.61 -2.38 -5.37
CA ARG A 141 -3.01 -1.93 -5.28
C ARG A 141 -3.64 -1.80 -6.66
N SER A 142 -4.91 -2.14 -6.78
CA SER A 142 -5.76 -1.89 -7.95
C SER A 142 -5.95 -0.38 -8.22
N PRO A 143 -6.39 0.03 -9.43
CA PRO A 143 -6.73 1.43 -9.70
C PRO A 143 -7.76 2.00 -8.72
N LEU A 144 -8.77 1.21 -8.36
CA LEU A 144 -9.80 1.60 -7.39
C LEU A 144 -9.18 1.84 -6.01
N GLU A 145 -8.41 0.88 -5.48
CA GLU A 145 -7.76 1.05 -4.16
C GLU A 145 -6.78 2.24 -4.14
N ARG A 146 -6.10 2.51 -5.26
CA ARG A 146 -5.25 3.71 -5.38
C ARG A 146 -6.06 4.99 -5.39
N GLY A 147 -7.21 5.02 -6.07
CA GLY A 147 -8.11 6.17 -6.08
C GLY A 147 -8.58 6.52 -4.66
N ARG A 148 -9.03 5.52 -3.89
CA ARG A 148 -9.43 5.72 -2.48
C ARG A 148 -8.25 6.21 -1.62
N ALA A 149 -7.10 5.55 -1.76
CA ALA A 149 -5.91 5.90 -0.98
C ALA A 149 -5.37 7.30 -1.31
N ALA A 150 -5.57 7.81 -2.52
CA ALA A 150 -5.14 9.15 -2.93
C ALA A 150 -5.86 10.25 -2.11
N VAL A 151 -7.15 10.05 -1.82
CA VAL A 151 -7.94 10.97 -0.99
C VAL A 151 -7.36 11.07 0.42
N ALA A 152 -7.13 9.93 1.07
CA ALA A 152 -6.50 9.91 2.39
C ALA A 152 -5.07 10.47 2.36
N ALA A 153 -4.33 10.20 1.29
CA ALA A 153 -2.95 10.67 1.13
C ALA A 153 -2.83 12.19 1.00
N VAL A 154 -3.77 12.86 0.33
CA VAL A 154 -3.74 14.33 0.22
C VAL A 154 -3.94 15.00 1.57
N VAL A 155 -4.86 14.49 2.40
CA VAL A 155 -5.08 15.00 3.77
C VAL A 155 -3.84 14.78 4.62
N LYS A 156 -3.28 13.56 4.61
CA LYS A 156 -2.03 13.28 5.33
C LYS A 156 -0.88 14.19 4.88
N LYS A 157 -0.73 14.43 3.57
CA LYS A 157 0.29 15.35 3.03
C LYS A 157 0.07 16.76 3.58
N ALA A 158 -1.16 17.24 3.62
CA ALA A 158 -1.50 18.56 4.13
C ALA A 158 -1.14 18.71 5.62
N VAL A 159 -1.51 17.73 6.46
CA VAL A 159 -1.15 17.69 7.89
C VAL A 159 0.37 17.66 8.07
N MET A 160 1.08 16.77 7.39
CA MET A 160 2.54 16.68 7.52
C MET A 160 3.26 17.96 7.07
N ARG A 161 2.69 18.71 6.11
CA ARG A 161 3.31 19.93 5.56
C ARG A 161 3.02 21.18 6.40
N HIS A 162 1.80 21.32 6.95
CA HIS A 162 1.34 22.56 7.59
C HIS A 162 1.12 22.43 9.10
N ALA A 163 0.83 21.23 9.61
CA ALA A 163 0.56 20.99 11.02
C ALA A 163 1.19 19.66 11.48
N SER A 164 2.50 19.50 11.26
CA SER A 164 3.22 18.24 11.56
C SER A 164 3.09 17.81 13.03
N HIS A 165 2.90 18.75 13.94
CA HIS A 165 2.63 18.49 15.37
C HIS A 165 1.30 17.75 15.60
N ARG A 166 0.35 17.79 14.66
CA ARG A 166 -0.93 17.06 14.69
C ARG A 166 -0.88 15.70 14.00
N ALA A 167 0.29 15.26 13.54
CA ALA A 167 0.40 13.98 12.86
C ALA A 167 -0.05 12.78 13.73
N ALA A 168 0.06 12.92 15.06
CA ALA A 168 -0.40 11.91 16.02
C ALA A 168 -1.93 11.93 16.24
N ASP A 169 -2.59 13.04 15.93
CA ASP A 169 -4.06 13.20 16.05
C ASP A 169 -4.79 12.75 14.78
N LEU A 170 -4.06 12.44 13.71
CA LEU A 170 -4.60 12.11 12.41
C LEU A 170 -4.78 10.59 12.25
N ASP A 171 -6.03 10.16 12.20
CA ASP A 171 -6.40 8.81 11.81
C ASP A 171 -6.57 8.72 10.28
N VAL A 172 -5.97 7.70 9.68
CA VAL A 172 -5.93 7.52 8.22
C VAL A 172 -6.34 6.10 7.83
N GLU A 173 -7.46 5.98 7.13
CA GLU A 173 -7.93 4.72 6.56
C GLU A 173 -7.82 4.75 5.03
N TYR A 174 -6.73 4.22 4.48
CA TYR A 174 -6.49 4.25 3.03
C TYR A 174 -7.46 3.39 2.20
N SER A 175 -8.05 2.35 2.78
CA SER A 175 -8.98 1.43 2.11
C SER A 175 -10.31 2.10 1.78
N SER A 176 -10.79 2.97 2.67
CA SER A 176 -12.01 3.75 2.52
C SER A 176 -11.75 5.16 1.99
N GLY A 177 -10.51 5.64 2.01
CA GLY A 177 -10.16 7.02 1.68
C GLY A 177 -10.53 8.02 2.78
N SER A 178 -10.95 7.52 3.94
CA SER A 178 -11.40 8.35 5.04
C SER A 178 -10.26 8.76 5.96
N THR A 179 -10.39 9.97 6.50
CA THR A 179 -9.45 10.53 7.47
C THR A 179 -10.20 11.29 8.54
N TRP A 180 -9.64 11.31 9.74
CA TRP A 180 -10.21 12.02 10.88
C TRP A 180 -9.11 12.73 11.64
N ILE A 181 -9.44 13.90 12.19
CA ILE A 181 -8.67 14.48 13.29
C ILE A 181 -9.61 14.54 14.49
N ARG A 182 -9.30 13.75 15.51
CA ARG A 182 -10.22 13.52 16.64
C ARG A 182 -11.58 13.02 16.13
N GLU A 183 -12.65 13.75 16.41
CA GLU A 183 -14.03 13.38 16.04
C GLU A 183 -14.45 13.92 14.65
N ASP A 184 -13.65 14.80 14.04
CA ASP A 184 -13.98 15.42 12.76
C ASP A 184 -13.54 14.54 11.60
N GLN A 185 -14.49 14.03 10.81
CA GLN A 185 -14.19 13.36 9.55
C GLN A 185 -13.86 14.39 8.46
N LEU A 186 -12.69 14.23 7.84
CA LEU A 186 -12.15 15.20 6.88
C LEU A 186 -12.28 14.74 5.44
N SER A 187 -12.37 13.43 5.19
CA SER A 187 -12.52 12.88 3.85
C SER A 187 -13.27 11.56 3.81
N GLY A 188 -13.70 11.18 2.62
CA GLY A 188 -14.31 9.88 2.34
C GLY A 188 -14.66 9.69 0.87
N MET A 189 -15.23 8.53 0.55
CA MET A 189 -15.73 8.19 -0.78
C MET A 189 -17.26 8.34 -0.85
N GLY A 190 -17.79 8.63 -2.04
CA GLY A 190 -19.22 8.77 -2.28
C GLY A 190 -19.79 10.10 -1.81
N GLN A 191 -20.97 10.06 -1.18
CA GLN A 191 -21.65 11.25 -0.66
C GLN A 191 -21.06 11.65 0.71
N PRO A 192 -20.86 12.95 0.96
CA PRO A 192 -20.46 13.43 2.28
C PRO A 192 -21.59 13.20 3.30
N PRO A 193 -21.27 12.91 4.57
CA PRO A 193 -22.24 12.89 5.66
C PRO A 193 -22.98 14.23 5.80
N ASP A 194 -24.24 14.21 6.25
CA ASP A 194 -25.10 15.40 6.36
C ASP A 194 -24.51 16.52 7.25
N GLN A 195 -23.64 16.17 8.20
CA GLN A 195 -22.96 17.13 9.05
C GLN A 195 -21.99 18.03 8.25
N ILE A 196 -21.54 17.57 7.08
CA ILE A 196 -20.52 18.23 6.26
C ILE A 196 -21.19 19.01 5.13
N ARG A 197 -21.53 20.27 5.43
CA ARG A 197 -22.34 21.12 4.52
C ARG A 197 -21.58 21.68 3.31
N ARG A 198 -20.24 21.68 3.33
CA ARG A 198 -19.41 22.34 2.29
C ARG A 198 -18.20 21.49 1.87
N ALA A 199 -18.41 20.18 1.76
CA ALA A 199 -17.39 19.31 1.20
C ALA A 199 -17.07 19.69 -0.25
N LYS A 200 -15.78 19.62 -0.60
CA LYS A 200 -15.32 19.68 -1.99
C LYS A 200 -15.38 18.27 -2.57
N THR A 201 -16.11 18.11 -3.66
CA THR A 201 -16.15 16.84 -4.41
C THR A 201 -14.88 16.68 -5.25
N LEU A 202 -14.35 15.47 -5.27
CA LEU A 202 -13.16 15.07 -6.00
C LEU A 202 -13.49 13.89 -6.92
N GLU A 203 -12.96 13.90 -8.13
CA GLU A 203 -13.03 12.75 -9.03
C GLU A 203 -11.74 11.94 -8.91
N THR A 204 -11.89 10.65 -8.59
CA THR A 204 -10.76 9.73 -8.41
C THR A 204 -10.93 8.51 -9.29
N LYS A 205 -9.88 7.70 -9.40
CA LYS A 205 -10.00 6.39 -10.07
C LYS A 205 -11.01 5.44 -9.43
N ALA A 206 -11.43 5.70 -8.20
CA ALA A 206 -12.46 4.94 -7.48
C ALA A 206 -13.85 5.56 -7.56
N GLY A 207 -14.03 6.61 -8.36
CA GLY A 207 -15.24 7.42 -8.45
C GLY A 207 -15.20 8.66 -7.55
N ALA A 208 -16.39 9.22 -7.34
CA ALA A 208 -16.57 10.44 -6.56
C ALA A 208 -16.10 10.26 -5.11
N ALA A 209 -15.35 11.23 -4.63
CA ALA A 209 -14.88 11.37 -3.27
C ALA A 209 -15.19 12.79 -2.76
N TRP A 210 -14.99 13.01 -1.47
CA TRP A 210 -15.26 14.29 -0.86
C TRP A 210 -14.19 14.63 0.19
N LEU A 211 -13.99 15.93 0.41
CA LEU A 211 -13.06 16.46 1.41
C LEU A 211 -13.63 17.73 2.06
N ASP A 212 -13.70 17.76 3.40
CA ASP A 212 -14.09 18.97 4.15
C ASP A 212 -12.91 19.95 4.24
N VAL A 213 -12.75 20.75 3.19
CA VAL A 213 -11.68 21.76 3.07
C VAL A 213 -11.73 22.75 4.22
N HIS A 214 -12.92 23.08 4.72
CA HIS A 214 -13.08 24.12 5.73
C HIS A 214 -12.60 23.63 7.09
N THR A 215 -13.03 22.44 7.49
CA THR A 215 -12.60 21.84 8.76
C THR A 215 -11.14 21.45 8.71
N LEU A 216 -10.64 20.93 7.57
CA LEU A 216 -9.22 20.67 7.39
C LEU A 216 -8.39 21.96 7.53
N ALA A 217 -8.78 23.06 6.89
CA ALA A 217 -8.05 24.33 7.00
C ALA A 217 -7.96 24.84 8.45
N LYS A 218 -9.02 24.67 9.25
CA LYS A 218 -9.00 24.97 10.69
C LYS A 218 -7.98 24.14 11.45
N TRP A 219 -7.97 22.82 11.24
CA TRP A 219 -7.01 21.93 11.88
C TRP A 219 -5.56 22.21 11.46
N LEU A 220 -5.36 22.64 10.21
CA LEU A 220 -4.05 23.00 9.68
C LEU A 220 -3.60 24.42 10.05
N GLU A 221 -4.45 25.21 10.71
CA GLU A 221 -4.18 26.61 11.08
C GLU A 221 -3.74 27.46 9.87
N THR A 222 -4.38 27.23 8.72
CA THR A 222 -4.05 27.86 7.44
C THR A 222 -5.30 28.31 6.70
N ASP A 223 -5.12 29.16 5.67
CA ASP A 223 -6.20 29.53 4.78
C ASP A 223 -6.68 28.36 3.91
N ARG A 224 -7.99 28.38 3.59
CA ARG A 224 -8.62 27.39 2.69
C ARG A 224 -7.95 27.30 1.33
N SER A 225 -7.48 28.42 0.80
CA SER A 225 -6.78 28.48 -0.49
C SER A 225 -5.52 27.61 -0.53
N VAL A 226 -4.82 27.47 0.61
CA VAL A 226 -3.63 26.61 0.72
C VAL A 226 -4.02 25.15 0.59
N VAL A 227 -5.14 24.74 1.23
CA VAL A 227 -5.67 23.38 1.13
C VAL A 227 -6.15 23.08 -0.29
N GLU A 228 -6.83 24.04 -0.93
CA GLU A 228 -7.30 23.90 -2.31
C GLU A 228 -6.14 23.75 -3.29
N ALA A 229 -5.07 24.54 -3.14
CA ALA A 229 -3.86 24.40 -3.94
C ALA A 229 -3.22 23.00 -3.77
N LEU A 230 -3.19 22.46 -2.55
CA LEU A 230 -2.68 21.10 -2.31
C LEU A 230 -3.51 20.02 -2.99
N ILE A 231 -4.83 20.21 -3.05
CA ILE A 231 -5.75 19.30 -3.75
C ILE A 231 -5.50 19.37 -5.26
N GLU A 232 -5.34 20.58 -5.82
CA GLU A 232 -5.09 20.78 -7.25
C GLU A 232 -3.72 20.26 -7.69
N GLU A 233 -2.69 20.37 -6.83
CA GLU A 233 -1.39 19.72 -7.03
C GLU A 233 -1.49 18.18 -7.04
N HIS A 234 -2.52 17.61 -6.39
CA HIS A 234 -2.64 16.16 -6.22
C HIS A 234 -3.33 15.51 -7.41
N ARG A 235 -2.70 14.45 -7.96
CA ARG A 235 -3.29 13.65 -9.04
C ARG A 235 -4.02 12.45 -8.44
N PHE A 236 -5.35 12.46 -8.53
CA PHE A 236 -6.24 11.39 -8.07
C PHE A 236 -6.39 10.22 -9.06
#